data_AF-A0A848SEA5-F1
#
_entry.id   AF-A0A848SEA5-F1
#
_cell.length_a   1.000
_cell.length_b   1.000
_cell.length_c   1.000
_cell.angle_alpha   90.00
_cell.angle_beta   90.00
_cell.angle_gamma   90.00
#
_symmetry.space_group_name_H-M   'P 1'
#
loop_
_entity.id
_entity.type
_entity.pdbx_description
1 polymer ?
#
loop_
_entity_poly.entity_id
_entity_poly.type
_entity_poly.pdbx_seq_one_letter_code
_entity_poly.pdbx_strand_id
1 'polypeptide(L)'
;MSKNESVIEGTAIDPVCGMSVAIDGAQHIATHDGAKHYFCSPRCHDKFVTDPELYLSGAHLDAVEDVPEGTIYTCPMHPEIRQPGPGSCPICGMALEPETVSLGDGPDPELVDMRRRFWWSALLTLPLFVYAMSDMAPGLSFDGLIEPAWAQWAQFALATPVVLWGAWPFFVRAIQSLKTRNLNMFTLIGFGVAIAYLFSVVATVAPDLFPAAFRDHSGRVGVYFEAAAVITTLVLLGQVLELKARGSTSSALRALLELAPPSAVKIFGSGDEREVPLDQLATGDRLRV
;
A
#
# COMPACT_ATOMS: atom_id res chain seq x y z
N MET A 1 -24.89 10.76 -13.51
CA MET A 1 -24.80 9.34 -13.93
C MET A 1 -24.20 8.59 -12.75
N SER A 2 -25.04 7.84 -12.03
CA SER A 2 -24.78 7.26 -10.72
C SER A 2 -23.75 6.12 -10.79
N LYS A 3 -22.75 6.17 -9.92
CA LYS A 3 -21.73 5.13 -9.74
C LYS A 3 -22.30 4.15 -8.70
N ASN A 4 -22.78 3.00 -9.15
CA ASN A 4 -23.14 1.88 -8.28
C ASN A 4 -21.84 1.18 -7.84
N GLU A 5 -21.30 1.57 -6.70
CA GLU A 5 -20.39 0.70 -5.93
C GLU A 5 -21.24 -0.33 -5.19
N SER A 6 -20.91 -1.61 -5.41
CA SER A 6 -21.54 -2.75 -4.75
C SER A 6 -21.23 -2.72 -3.26
N VAL A 7 -22.13 -2.12 -2.48
CA VAL A 7 -22.15 -2.21 -1.02
C VAL A 7 -22.48 -3.65 -0.64
N ILE A 8 -21.56 -4.33 0.07
CA ILE A 8 -21.86 -5.60 0.71
C ILE A 8 -22.88 -5.30 1.82
N GLU A 9 -24.09 -5.86 1.72
CA GLU A 9 -25.16 -5.69 2.70
C GLU A 9 -24.63 -5.98 4.12
N GLY A 10 -24.77 -5.02 5.04
CA GLY A 10 -24.34 -5.17 6.43
C GLY A 10 -22.94 -4.65 6.77
N THR A 11 -22.23 -4.02 5.83
CA THR A 11 -20.94 -3.35 6.10
C THR A 11 -20.99 -1.86 5.74
N ALA A 12 -20.32 -1.03 6.53
CA ALA A 12 -20.16 0.40 6.34
C ALA A 12 -18.66 0.75 6.20
N ILE A 13 -18.34 1.82 5.48
CA ILE A 13 -16.96 2.29 5.33
C ILE A 13 -16.67 3.33 6.42
N ASP A 14 -15.59 3.13 7.16
CA ASP A 14 -15.07 4.10 8.12
C ASP A 14 -14.56 5.34 7.34
N PRO A 15 -15.16 6.54 7.53
CA PRO A 15 -14.83 7.73 6.77
C PRO A 15 -13.45 8.31 7.10
N VAL A 16 -12.80 7.86 8.19
CA VAL A 16 -11.49 8.36 8.63
C VAL A 16 -10.34 7.58 7.99
N CYS A 17 -10.50 6.25 7.86
CA CYS A 17 -9.41 5.37 7.41
C CYS A 17 -9.75 4.51 6.19
N GLY A 18 -11.00 4.54 5.71
CA GLY A 18 -11.48 3.77 4.57
C GLY A 18 -11.64 2.27 4.83
N MET A 19 -11.60 1.83 6.10
CA MET A 19 -11.74 0.41 6.46
C MET A 19 -13.22 -0.01 6.47
N SER A 20 -13.53 -1.20 5.95
CA SER A 20 -14.88 -1.77 6.03
C SER A 20 -15.17 -2.31 7.43
N VAL A 21 -16.28 -1.88 8.01
CA VAL A 21 -16.75 -2.21 9.36
C VAL A 21 -18.11 -2.92 9.26
N ALA A 22 -18.28 -4.04 9.94
CA ALA A 22 -19.58 -4.70 10.05
C ALA A 22 -20.54 -3.82 10.89
N ILE A 23 -21.73 -3.55 10.36
CA ILE A 23 -22.75 -2.74 11.04
C ILE A 23 -23.31 -3.48 12.26
N ASP A 24 -23.46 -4.80 12.14
CA ASP A 24 -23.97 -5.64 13.22
C ASP A 24 -22.88 -5.85 14.29
N GLY A 25 -23.16 -5.43 15.52
CA GLY A 25 -22.22 -5.48 16.65
C GLY A 25 -21.15 -4.39 16.69
N ALA A 26 -21.24 -3.34 15.85
CA ALA A 26 -20.30 -2.23 15.86
C ALA A 26 -20.24 -1.52 17.23
N GLN A 27 -19.05 -1.43 17.81
CA GLN A 27 -18.83 -0.82 19.13
C GLN A 27 -18.63 0.70 19.06
N HIS A 28 -18.21 1.24 17.92
CA HIS A 28 -17.86 2.63 17.74
C HIS A 28 -18.73 3.25 16.65
N ILE A 29 -19.69 4.07 17.05
CA ILE A 29 -20.71 4.64 16.17
C ILE A 29 -20.90 6.11 16.55
N ALA A 30 -20.87 7.00 15.56
CA ALA A 30 -21.19 8.42 15.72
C ALA A 30 -22.32 8.79 14.76
N THR A 31 -23.14 9.76 15.16
CA THR A 31 -24.21 10.30 14.32
C THR A 31 -23.88 11.74 13.97
N HIS A 32 -23.85 12.06 12.67
CA HIS A 32 -23.62 13.41 12.17
C HIS A 32 -24.56 13.67 10.99
N ASP A 33 -25.19 14.85 10.92
CA ASP A 33 -26.19 15.22 9.90
C ASP A 33 -27.29 14.18 9.65
N GLY A 34 -27.69 13.46 10.71
CA GLY A 34 -28.74 12.42 10.64
C GLY A 34 -28.28 11.09 10.02
N ALA A 35 -27.01 10.98 9.60
CA ALA A 35 -26.40 9.73 9.16
C ALA A 35 -25.61 9.07 10.30
N LYS A 36 -25.69 7.74 10.40
CA LYS A 36 -24.86 6.95 11.31
C LYS A 36 -23.57 6.54 10.61
N HIS A 37 -22.44 6.84 11.23
CA HIS A 37 -21.10 6.48 10.79
C HIS A 37 -20.52 5.42 11.73
N TYR A 38 -19.84 4.43 11.14
CA TYR A 38 -19.32 3.27 11.83
C TYR A 38 -17.80 3.27 11.74
N PHE A 39 -17.13 3.02 12.86
CA PHE A 39 -15.68 3.17 12.97
C PHE A 39 -15.01 1.85 13.33
N CYS A 40 -13.82 1.62 12.75
CA CYS A 40 -13.04 0.41 12.98
C CYS A 40 -12.36 0.39 14.36
N SER A 41 -12.26 1.54 15.03
CA SER A 41 -11.55 1.71 16.29
C SER A 41 -12.08 2.93 17.07
N PRO A 42 -11.87 3.01 18.40
CA PRO A 42 -12.25 4.19 19.17
C PRO A 42 -11.51 5.44 18.69
N ARG A 43 -10.27 5.29 18.20
CA ARG A 43 -9.48 6.39 17.63
C ARG A 43 -10.12 7.01 16.38
N CYS A 44 -10.66 6.21 15.47
CA CYS A 44 -11.33 6.73 14.27
C CYS A 44 -12.64 7.43 14.65
N HIS A 45 -13.36 6.89 15.63
CA HIS A 45 -14.53 7.56 16.20
C HIS A 45 -14.18 8.93 16.80
N ASP A 46 -13.16 9.01 17.65
CA ASP A 46 -12.81 10.27 18.34
C ASP A 46 -12.33 11.35 17.36
N LYS A 47 -11.58 10.96 16.33
CA LYS A 47 -11.19 11.86 15.22
C LYS A 47 -12.40 12.40 14.47
N PHE A 48 -13.32 11.52 14.10
CA PHE A 48 -14.53 11.92 13.40
C PHE A 48 -15.40 12.87 14.23
N VAL A 49 -15.55 12.61 15.53
CA VAL A 49 -16.31 13.50 16.43
C VAL A 49 -15.65 14.86 16.59
N THR A 50 -14.32 14.93 16.48
CA THR A 50 -13.55 16.17 16.60
C THR A 50 -13.71 17.08 15.38
N ASP A 51 -13.67 16.53 14.16
CA ASP A 51 -13.84 17.30 12.92
C ASP A 51 -14.59 16.49 11.84
N PRO A 52 -15.93 16.35 11.96
CA PRO A 52 -16.70 15.52 11.05
C PRO A 52 -16.64 15.99 9.58
N GLU A 53 -16.65 17.31 9.35
CA GLU A 53 -16.69 17.89 8.00
C GLU A 53 -15.40 17.60 7.21
N LEU A 54 -14.24 17.61 7.88
CA LEU A 54 -12.96 17.23 7.27
C LEU A 54 -12.94 15.78 6.76
N TYR A 55 -13.52 14.85 7.52
CA TYR A 55 -13.54 13.44 7.15
C TYR A 55 -14.64 13.12 6.13
N LEU A 56 -15.79 13.78 6.22
CA LEU A 56 -16.90 13.61 5.26
C LEU A 56 -16.62 14.23 3.89
N SER A 57 -15.86 15.32 3.83
CA SER A 57 -15.47 15.96 2.58
C SER A 57 -14.38 15.21 1.81
N GLY A 58 -13.69 14.25 2.46
CA GLY A 58 -12.52 13.59 1.89
C GLY A 58 -11.29 14.49 1.82
N ALA A 59 -11.33 15.72 2.34
CA ALA A 59 -10.21 16.66 2.29
C ALA A 59 -8.97 16.14 3.04
N HIS A 60 -9.14 15.27 4.04
CA HIS A 60 -8.03 14.55 4.68
C HIS A 60 -7.26 13.59 3.76
N LEU A 61 -7.86 13.18 2.62
CA LEU A 61 -7.20 12.36 1.59
C LEU A 61 -6.43 13.22 0.58
N ASP A 62 -6.88 14.46 0.37
CA ASP A 62 -6.28 15.45 -0.54
C ASP A 62 -5.29 16.39 0.18
N ALA A 63 -5.27 16.38 1.50
CA ALA A 63 -4.28 17.05 2.33
C ALA A 63 -2.93 16.33 2.21
N VAL A 64 -2.28 16.48 1.05
CA VAL A 64 -0.82 16.43 0.95
C VAL A 64 -0.32 17.65 1.73
N GLU A 65 -0.20 17.44 3.03
CA GLU A 65 0.85 17.95 3.89
C GLU A 65 1.15 19.46 3.76
N ASP A 66 0.70 20.23 4.76
CA ASP A 66 1.24 21.55 5.09
C ASP A 66 2.66 21.35 5.67
N VAL A 67 3.57 20.91 4.81
CA VAL A 67 4.99 20.71 5.12
C VAL A 67 5.71 22.02 4.85
N PRO A 68 6.35 22.64 5.86
CA PRO A 68 7.04 23.91 5.69
C PRO A 68 8.01 23.86 4.50
N GLU A 69 8.03 24.92 3.68
CA GLU A 69 9.00 25.07 2.59
C GLU A 69 10.43 24.90 3.16
N GLY A 70 11.16 23.90 2.66
CA GLY A 70 12.51 23.57 3.11
C GLY A 70 12.64 22.30 3.94
N THR A 71 11.55 21.55 4.19
CA THR A 71 11.64 20.23 4.84
C THR A 71 12.51 19.29 4.02
N ILE A 72 13.51 18.72 4.68
CA ILE A 72 14.41 17.73 4.12
C ILE A 72 13.72 16.37 4.18
N TYR A 73 13.69 15.67 3.05
CA TYR A 73 13.19 14.31 2.94
C TYR A 73 14.38 13.35 2.92
N THR A 74 14.25 12.21 3.60
CA THR A 74 15.27 11.18 3.70
C THR A 74 14.72 9.78 3.38
N CYS A 75 15.60 8.88 2.98
CA CYS A 75 15.24 7.48 2.77
C CYS A 75 15.35 6.72 4.09
N PRO A 76 14.29 6.02 4.56
CA PRO A 76 14.34 5.29 5.83
C PRO A 76 15.40 4.17 5.87
N MET A 77 15.83 3.69 4.69
CA MET A 77 16.89 2.68 4.57
C MET A 77 18.27 3.24 4.23
N HIS A 78 18.35 4.47 3.73
CA HIS A 78 19.60 5.11 3.33
C HIS A 78 19.60 6.55 3.87
N PRO A 79 19.88 6.75 5.17
CA PRO A 79 19.77 8.06 5.82
C PRO A 79 20.69 9.12 5.21
N GLU A 80 21.78 8.69 4.55
CA GLU A 80 22.65 9.56 3.76
C GLU A 80 21.95 10.27 2.57
N ILE A 81 20.81 9.78 2.10
CA ILE A 81 20.02 10.42 1.05
C ILE A 81 19.13 11.48 1.68
N ARG A 82 19.49 12.76 1.49
CA ARG A 82 18.74 13.92 1.98
C ARG A 82 18.48 14.88 0.83
N GLN A 83 17.22 15.25 0.59
CA GLN A 83 16.87 16.20 -0.48
C GLN A 83 15.68 17.10 -0.09
N PRO A 84 15.58 18.31 -0.67
CA PRO A 84 14.41 19.15 -0.49
C PRO A 84 13.23 18.60 -1.31
N GLY A 85 12.15 18.23 -0.63
CA GLY A 85 10.90 17.76 -1.24
C GLY A 85 10.79 16.25 -1.49
N PRO A 86 9.57 15.76 -1.80
CA PRO A 86 9.29 14.34 -1.98
C PRO A 86 10.02 13.79 -3.21
N GLY A 87 10.29 12.49 -3.21
CA GLY A 87 10.98 11.84 -4.32
C GLY A 87 11.22 10.36 -4.07
N SER A 88 12.07 9.76 -4.89
CA SER A 88 12.46 8.35 -4.77
C SER A 88 13.95 8.24 -4.52
N CYS A 89 14.34 7.40 -3.57
CA CYS A 89 15.73 7.13 -3.23
C CYS A 89 16.50 6.61 -4.47
N PRO A 90 17.65 7.20 -4.82
CA PRO A 90 18.45 6.77 -5.99
C PRO A 90 19.13 5.39 -5.78
N ILE A 91 19.22 4.91 -4.54
CA ILE A 91 19.85 3.63 -4.20
C ILE A 91 18.82 2.50 -4.26
N CYS A 92 17.73 2.60 -3.50
CA CYS A 92 16.74 1.52 -3.40
C CYS A 92 15.40 1.78 -4.11
N GLY A 93 15.13 3.00 -4.57
CA GLY A 93 13.87 3.35 -5.23
C GLY A 93 12.65 3.40 -4.30
N MET A 94 12.84 3.39 -2.98
CA MET A 94 11.76 3.69 -2.01
C MET A 94 11.38 5.16 -2.06
N ALA A 95 10.14 5.49 -1.70
CA ALA A 95 9.73 6.88 -1.50
C ALA A 95 10.54 7.51 -0.36
N LEU A 96 10.84 8.80 -0.49
CA LEU A 96 11.47 9.55 0.59
C LEU A 96 10.40 10.07 1.53
N GLU A 97 10.70 10.03 2.83
CA GLU A 97 9.84 10.49 3.91
C GLU A 97 10.44 11.75 4.53
N PRO A 98 9.63 12.69 5.06
CA PRO A 98 10.17 13.88 5.71
C PRO A 98 11.06 13.48 6.91
N GLU A 99 12.25 14.07 7.02
CA GLU A 99 13.24 13.81 8.08
C GLU A 99 12.69 14.20 9.46
N THR A 100 11.87 15.24 9.49
CA THR A 100 11.08 15.60 10.67
C THR A 100 9.78 14.81 10.65
N VAL A 101 9.50 14.08 11.73
CA VAL A 101 8.24 13.35 11.90
C VAL A 101 7.08 14.35 11.86
N SER A 102 6.35 14.41 10.74
CA SER A 102 5.09 15.13 10.67
C SER A 102 4.09 14.39 11.57
N LEU A 103 3.39 15.13 12.43
CA LEU A 103 2.28 14.62 13.26
C LEU A 103 1.01 14.40 12.41
N GLY A 104 1.16 14.28 11.09
CA GLY A 104 0.09 14.05 10.13
C GLY A 104 -0.49 12.64 10.30
N ASP A 105 -1.77 12.59 10.63
CA ASP A 105 -2.32 11.48 11.38
C ASP A 105 -3.29 10.64 10.53
N GLY A 106 -2.74 9.95 9.53
CA GLY A 106 -3.40 8.99 8.66
C GLY A 106 -2.55 7.74 8.38
N PRO A 107 -3.13 6.60 7.93
CA PRO A 107 -2.35 5.45 7.51
C PRO A 107 -1.45 5.83 6.33
N ASP A 108 -0.19 5.37 6.35
CA ASP A 108 0.78 5.61 5.28
C ASP A 108 0.15 5.35 3.89
N PRO A 109 0.06 6.37 3.01
CA PRO A 109 -0.57 6.23 1.70
C PRO A 109 0.10 5.16 0.84
N GLU A 110 1.41 4.90 1.01
CA GLU A 110 2.12 3.82 0.32
C GLU A 110 1.61 2.45 0.79
N LEU A 111 1.39 2.27 2.10
CA LEU A 111 0.82 1.04 2.65
C LEU A 111 -0.59 0.78 2.10
N VAL A 112 -1.41 1.81 1.96
CA VAL A 112 -2.77 1.68 1.39
C VAL A 112 -2.71 1.27 -0.07
N ASP A 113 -1.84 1.89 -0.88
CA ASP A 113 -1.68 1.53 -2.30
C ASP A 113 -1.15 0.10 -2.46
N MET A 114 -0.10 -0.28 -1.72
CA MET A 114 0.49 -1.62 -1.78
C MET A 114 -0.48 -2.70 -1.31
N ARG A 115 -1.27 -2.43 -0.26
CA ARG A 115 -2.32 -3.35 0.22
C ARG A 115 -3.40 -3.57 -0.82
N ARG A 116 -3.84 -2.50 -1.50
CA ARG A 116 -4.83 -2.59 -2.58
C ARG A 116 -4.29 -3.41 -3.75
N ARG A 117 -3.05 -3.14 -4.18
CA ARG A 117 -2.38 -3.92 -5.25
C ARG A 117 -2.25 -5.39 -4.88
N PHE A 118 -1.86 -5.68 -3.64
CA PHE A 118 -1.75 -7.04 -3.14
C PHE A 118 -3.08 -7.79 -3.23
N TRP A 119 -4.17 -7.23 -2.71
CA TRP A 119 -5.47 -7.92 -2.70
C TRP A 119 -6.02 -8.18 -4.10
N TRP A 120 -5.97 -7.20 -4.99
CA TRP A 120 -6.39 -7.40 -6.38
C TRP A 120 -5.50 -8.41 -7.12
N SER A 121 -4.19 -8.36 -6.87
CA SER A 121 -3.25 -9.31 -7.47
C SER A 121 -3.47 -10.72 -6.93
N ALA A 122 -3.67 -10.88 -5.62
CA ALA A 122 -3.96 -12.17 -5.00
C ALA A 122 -5.27 -12.77 -5.52
N LEU A 123 -6.31 -11.96 -5.68
CA LEU A 123 -7.61 -12.40 -6.22
C LEU A 123 -7.48 -12.98 -7.63
N LEU A 124 -6.66 -12.37 -8.49
CA LEU A 124 -6.47 -12.80 -9.88
C LEU A 124 -5.44 -13.94 -10.01
N THR A 125 -4.41 -13.94 -9.17
CA THR A 125 -3.38 -14.99 -9.15
C THR A 125 -3.92 -16.30 -8.59
N LEU A 126 -4.84 -16.28 -7.63
CA LEU A 126 -5.31 -17.50 -6.97
C LEU A 126 -6.01 -18.49 -7.92
N PRO A 127 -6.97 -18.10 -8.77
CA PRO A 127 -7.55 -19.00 -9.78
C PRO A 127 -6.49 -19.54 -10.74
N LEU A 128 -5.51 -18.70 -11.10
CA LEU A 128 -4.46 -19.04 -12.04
C LEU A 128 -3.47 -20.05 -11.45
N PHE A 129 -3.14 -19.93 -10.16
CA PHE A 129 -2.35 -20.89 -9.40
C PHE A 129 -3.08 -22.23 -9.25
N VAL A 130 -4.37 -22.19 -8.88
CA VAL A 130 -5.19 -23.41 -8.76
C VAL A 130 -5.26 -24.16 -10.08
N TYR A 131 -5.40 -23.44 -11.20
CA TYR A 131 -5.37 -24.05 -12.53
C TYR A 131 -3.99 -24.65 -12.85
N ALA A 132 -2.88 -23.94 -12.63
CA ALA A 132 -1.56 -24.47 -12.95
C ALA A 132 -1.18 -25.71 -12.12
N MET A 133 -1.68 -25.79 -10.88
CA MET A 133 -1.41 -26.91 -9.97
C MET A 133 -2.37 -28.09 -10.14
N SER A 134 -3.44 -27.97 -10.94
CA SER A 134 -4.41 -29.05 -11.11
C SER A 134 -3.82 -30.30 -11.75
N ASP A 135 -2.85 -30.10 -12.65
CA ASP A 135 -2.27 -31.18 -13.44
C ASP A 135 -1.29 -32.04 -12.61
N MET A 136 -0.78 -31.49 -11.51
CA MET A 136 0.09 -32.19 -10.56
C MET A 136 -0.68 -32.83 -9.40
N ALA A 137 -1.94 -32.45 -9.19
CA ALA A 137 -2.76 -32.96 -8.09
C ALA A 137 -3.58 -34.20 -8.54
N PRO A 138 -3.27 -35.41 -8.04
CA PRO A 138 -4.00 -36.61 -8.43
C PRO A 138 -5.49 -36.50 -8.05
N GLY A 139 -6.38 -36.50 -9.06
CA GLY A 139 -7.84 -36.47 -8.90
C GLY A 139 -8.53 -35.13 -9.18
N LEU A 140 -7.79 -34.06 -9.52
CA LEU A 140 -8.33 -32.72 -9.82
C LEU A 140 -8.06 -32.26 -11.27
N SER A 141 -8.02 -33.18 -12.23
CA SER A 141 -7.69 -32.87 -13.62
C SER A 141 -8.76 -31.98 -14.27
N PHE A 142 -8.47 -30.69 -14.46
CA PHE A 142 -9.33 -29.76 -15.22
C PHE A 142 -9.19 -29.92 -16.74
N ASP A 143 -8.38 -30.87 -17.22
CA ASP A 143 -8.13 -31.20 -18.64
C ASP A 143 -9.40 -31.41 -19.47
N GLY A 144 -10.53 -31.77 -18.84
CA GLY A 144 -11.81 -31.97 -19.52
C GLY A 144 -12.81 -30.80 -19.44
N LEU A 145 -12.53 -29.74 -18.69
CA LEU A 145 -13.50 -28.67 -18.38
C LEU A 145 -13.36 -27.43 -19.26
N ILE A 146 -12.16 -27.16 -19.78
CA ILE A 146 -11.88 -26.00 -20.64
C ILE A 146 -10.99 -26.47 -21.79
N GLU A 147 -11.36 -26.10 -23.02
CA GLU A 147 -10.54 -26.38 -24.19
C GLU A 147 -9.14 -25.75 -24.00
N PRO A 148 -8.03 -26.49 -24.24
CA PRO A 148 -6.67 -26.03 -23.93
C PRO A 148 -6.33 -24.66 -24.53
N ALA A 149 -6.97 -24.31 -25.65
CA ALA A 149 -6.92 -22.99 -26.26
C ALA A 149 -7.40 -21.87 -25.35
N TRP A 150 -8.62 -22.00 -24.85
CA TRP A 150 -9.25 -21.00 -23.99
C TRP A 150 -8.55 -20.89 -22.64
N ALA A 151 -8.01 -21.99 -22.12
CA ALA A 151 -7.30 -21.98 -20.85
C ALA A 151 -6.06 -21.07 -20.86
N GLN A 152 -5.22 -21.13 -21.90
CA GLN A 152 -4.02 -20.29 -21.98
C GLN A 152 -4.37 -18.80 -22.20
N TRP A 153 -5.43 -18.52 -22.96
CA TRP A 153 -5.95 -17.16 -23.10
C TRP A 153 -6.52 -16.61 -21.79
N ALA A 154 -7.21 -17.46 -21.00
CA ALA A 154 -7.68 -17.10 -19.67
C ALA A 154 -6.52 -16.82 -18.72
N GLN A 155 -5.45 -17.64 -18.76
CA GLN A 155 -4.24 -17.37 -17.99
C GLN A 155 -3.59 -16.04 -18.37
N PHE A 156 -3.46 -15.76 -19.67
CA PHE A 156 -2.96 -14.48 -20.15
C PHE A 156 -3.83 -13.31 -19.64
N ALA A 157 -5.15 -13.43 -19.74
CA ALA A 157 -6.09 -12.38 -19.32
C ALA A 157 -6.02 -12.09 -17.81
N LEU A 158 -5.87 -13.13 -16.98
CA LEU A 158 -5.74 -12.98 -15.52
C LEU A 158 -4.35 -12.47 -15.10
N ALA A 159 -3.28 -12.94 -15.72
CA ALA A 159 -1.91 -12.55 -15.36
C ALA A 159 -1.55 -11.13 -15.82
N THR A 160 -2.14 -10.65 -16.93
CA THR A 160 -1.86 -9.32 -17.48
C THR A 160 -2.07 -8.17 -16.49
N PRO A 161 -3.23 -8.02 -15.82
CA PRO A 161 -3.41 -6.97 -14.81
C PRO A 161 -2.48 -7.14 -13.60
N VAL A 162 -2.19 -8.38 -13.19
CA VAL A 162 -1.25 -8.64 -12.08
C VAL A 162 0.15 -8.14 -12.43
N VAL A 163 0.66 -8.48 -13.61
CA VAL A 163 2.00 -8.10 -14.04
C VAL A 163 2.08 -6.63 -14.42
N LEU A 164 1.19 -6.14 -15.28
CA LEU A 164 1.28 -4.78 -15.81
C LEU A 164 0.89 -3.70 -14.80
N TRP A 165 -0.13 -3.95 -13.96
CA TRP A 165 -0.57 -2.98 -12.94
C TRP A 165 -0.01 -3.33 -11.56
N GLY A 166 -0.10 -4.58 -11.13
CA GLY A 166 0.41 -5.01 -9.82
C GLY A 166 1.93 -4.86 -9.69
N ALA A 167 2.71 -5.34 -10.68
CA ALA A 167 4.17 -5.27 -10.68
C ALA A 167 4.74 -3.92 -11.18
N TRP A 168 3.90 -2.96 -11.60
CA TRP A 168 4.35 -1.67 -12.11
C TRP A 168 5.39 -0.96 -11.22
N PRO A 169 5.20 -0.86 -9.88
CA PRO A 169 6.18 -0.22 -9.01
C PRO A 169 7.54 -0.93 -9.05
N PHE A 170 7.56 -2.25 -9.21
CA PHE A 170 8.78 -3.05 -9.27
C PHE A 170 9.53 -2.81 -10.57
N PHE A 171 8.84 -2.65 -11.70
CA PHE A 171 9.49 -2.29 -12.96
C PHE A 171 10.10 -0.90 -12.93
N VAL A 172 9.42 0.08 -12.34
CA VAL A 172 9.98 1.43 -12.15
C VAL A 172 11.25 1.36 -11.31
N ARG A 173 11.23 0.65 -10.18
CA ARG A 173 12.40 0.45 -9.30
C ARG A 173 13.53 -0.33 -10.00
N ALA A 174 13.21 -1.34 -10.81
CA ALA A 174 14.17 -2.11 -11.58
C ALA A 174 14.89 -1.25 -12.63
N ILE A 175 14.13 -0.42 -13.37
CA ILE A 175 14.70 0.49 -14.38
C ILE A 175 15.56 1.55 -13.70
N GLN A 176 15.14 2.08 -12.55
CA GLN A 176 15.92 3.04 -11.78
C GLN A 176 17.23 2.41 -11.30
N SER A 177 17.19 1.21 -10.73
CA SER A 177 18.38 0.44 -10.30
C SER A 177 19.34 0.16 -11.44
N LEU A 178 18.83 -0.14 -12.64
CA LEU A 178 19.65 -0.31 -13.83
C LEU A 178 20.31 1.00 -14.29
N LYS A 179 19.56 2.12 -14.25
CA LYS A 179 20.08 3.46 -14.59
C LYS A 179 21.16 3.91 -13.61
N THR A 180 20.96 3.69 -12.31
CA THR A 180 21.93 4.06 -11.26
C THR A 180 23.06 3.04 -11.12
N ARG A 181 23.00 1.92 -11.83
CA ARG A 181 23.95 0.78 -11.79
C ARG A 181 24.11 0.13 -10.41
N ASN A 182 23.20 0.43 -9.49
CA ASN A 182 23.16 -0.19 -8.16
C ASN A 182 22.14 -1.33 -8.19
N LEU A 183 22.57 -2.50 -8.67
CA LEU A 183 21.70 -3.67 -8.82
C LEU A 183 21.15 -4.12 -7.46
N ASN A 184 19.83 -4.28 -7.39
CA ASN A 184 19.12 -4.63 -6.17
C ASN A 184 18.07 -5.73 -6.41
N MET A 185 17.36 -6.11 -5.34
CA MET A 185 16.31 -7.14 -5.37
C MET A 185 15.25 -6.86 -6.45
N PHE A 186 14.86 -5.59 -6.65
CA PHE A 186 13.85 -5.22 -7.65
C PHE A 186 14.34 -5.43 -9.08
N THR A 187 15.64 -5.34 -9.34
CA THR A 187 16.19 -5.69 -10.66
C THR A 187 15.95 -7.16 -10.97
N LEU A 188 16.29 -8.06 -10.04
CA LEU A 188 16.09 -9.49 -10.23
C LEU A 188 14.61 -9.84 -10.43
N ILE A 189 13.74 -9.30 -9.57
CA ILE A 189 12.29 -9.54 -9.65
C ILE A 189 11.73 -8.97 -10.96
N GLY A 190 12.06 -7.71 -11.28
CA GLY A 190 11.58 -7.03 -12.48
C GLY A 190 11.98 -7.79 -13.75
N PHE A 191 13.24 -8.20 -13.88
CA PHE A 191 13.66 -9.01 -15.03
C PHE A 191 12.99 -10.39 -15.05
N GLY A 192 12.91 -11.08 -13.92
CA GLY A 192 12.29 -12.41 -13.85
C GLY A 192 10.83 -12.41 -14.26
N VAL A 193 10.03 -11.49 -13.70
CA VAL A 193 8.62 -11.32 -14.03
C VAL A 193 8.44 -10.87 -15.49
N ALA A 194 9.25 -9.91 -15.97
CA ALA A 194 9.16 -9.44 -17.35
C ALA A 194 9.49 -10.55 -18.37
N ILE A 195 10.56 -11.31 -18.15
CA ILE A 195 10.98 -12.38 -19.06
C ILE A 195 9.94 -13.50 -19.06
N ALA A 196 9.48 -13.95 -17.88
CA ALA A 196 8.46 -14.99 -17.77
C ALA A 196 7.16 -14.58 -18.46
N TYR A 197 6.71 -13.34 -18.23
CA TYR A 197 5.50 -12.83 -18.87
C TYR A 197 5.67 -12.68 -20.38
N LEU A 198 6.71 -12.02 -20.87
CA LEU A 198 6.95 -11.83 -22.30
C LEU A 198 7.11 -13.15 -23.05
N PHE A 199 7.86 -14.10 -22.49
CA PHE A 199 7.97 -15.45 -23.03
C PHE A 199 6.57 -16.08 -23.18
N SER A 200 5.75 -16.01 -22.13
CA SER A 200 4.41 -16.58 -22.12
C SER A 200 3.46 -15.90 -23.11
N VAL A 201 3.60 -14.60 -23.32
CA VAL A 201 2.85 -13.86 -24.36
C VAL A 201 3.24 -14.36 -25.74
N VAL A 202 4.54 -14.47 -26.04
CA VAL A 202 5.01 -14.96 -27.35
C VAL A 202 4.58 -16.41 -27.57
N ALA A 203 4.68 -17.26 -26.55
CA ALA A 203 4.22 -18.65 -26.57
C ALA A 203 2.70 -18.78 -26.83
N THR A 204 1.90 -17.79 -26.42
CA THR A 204 0.44 -17.78 -26.60
C THR A 204 0.02 -17.22 -27.95
N VAL A 205 0.65 -16.15 -28.41
CA VAL A 205 0.24 -15.43 -29.64
C VAL A 205 0.92 -16.00 -30.89
N ALA A 206 2.16 -16.48 -30.78
CA ALA A 206 2.97 -16.95 -31.89
C ALA A 206 3.71 -18.26 -31.56
N PRO A 207 2.99 -19.37 -31.29
CA PRO A 207 3.60 -20.66 -30.95
C PRO A 207 4.46 -21.23 -32.09
N ASP A 208 4.20 -20.85 -33.34
CA ASP A 208 4.96 -21.29 -34.51
C ASP A 208 6.41 -20.78 -34.57
N LEU A 209 6.72 -19.72 -33.81
CA LEU A 209 8.09 -19.22 -33.68
C LEU A 209 8.99 -20.20 -32.92
N PHE A 210 8.39 -21.10 -32.12
CA PHE A 210 9.12 -22.08 -31.34
C PHE A 210 9.38 -23.37 -32.13
N PRO A 211 10.55 -24.02 -31.93
CA PRO A 211 10.83 -25.33 -32.54
C PRO A 211 9.76 -26.36 -32.17
N ALA A 212 9.51 -27.33 -33.06
CA ALA A 212 8.51 -28.38 -32.83
C ALA A 212 8.76 -29.19 -31.54
N ALA A 213 10.01 -29.28 -31.08
CA ALA A 213 10.36 -29.95 -29.82
C ALA A 213 9.80 -29.26 -28.56
N PHE A 214 9.46 -27.98 -28.62
CA PHE A 214 8.85 -27.22 -27.52
C PHE A 214 7.32 -27.18 -27.60
N ARG A 215 6.75 -27.78 -28.65
CA ARG A 215 5.31 -27.79 -28.90
C ARG A 215 4.72 -29.13 -28.47
N ASP A 216 3.58 -29.08 -27.79
CA ASP A 216 2.79 -30.26 -27.46
C ASP A 216 2.06 -30.82 -28.70
N HIS A 217 1.32 -31.91 -28.52
CA HIS A 217 0.51 -32.53 -29.59
C HIS A 217 -0.56 -31.59 -30.19
N SER A 218 -0.91 -30.51 -29.50
CA SER A 218 -1.83 -29.47 -29.95
C SER A 218 -1.13 -28.24 -30.57
N GLY A 219 0.20 -28.30 -30.74
CA GLY A 219 1.00 -27.23 -31.33
C GLY A 219 1.29 -26.07 -30.39
N ARG A 220 1.05 -26.22 -29.08
CA ARG A 220 1.16 -25.16 -28.07
C ARG A 220 2.45 -25.26 -27.29
N VAL A 221 2.88 -24.14 -26.73
CA VAL A 221 4.09 -24.05 -25.92
C VAL A 221 3.68 -23.79 -24.47
N GLY A 222 4.35 -24.46 -23.52
CA GLY A 222 4.13 -24.24 -22.09
C GLY A 222 4.34 -22.78 -21.70
N VAL A 223 3.49 -22.27 -20.79
CA VAL A 223 3.49 -20.88 -20.35
C VAL A 223 3.86 -20.76 -18.87
N TYR A 224 4.35 -19.59 -18.49
CA TYR A 224 4.82 -19.23 -17.15
C TYR A 224 4.06 -18.02 -16.58
N PHE A 225 2.80 -17.82 -17.01
CA PHE A 225 1.93 -16.78 -16.46
C PHE A 225 1.73 -16.93 -14.95
N GLU A 226 1.68 -18.19 -14.47
CA GLU A 226 1.55 -18.51 -13.06
C GLU A 226 2.76 -18.06 -12.25
N ALA A 227 3.96 -18.46 -12.67
CA ALA A 227 5.19 -18.00 -12.02
C ALA A 227 5.27 -16.46 -11.95
N ALA A 228 4.98 -15.76 -13.04
CA ALA A 228 5.01 -14.29 -13.07
C ALA A 228 4.00 -13.66 -12.10
N ALA A 229 2.77 -14.17 -12.07
CA ALA A 229 1.70 -13.66 -11.22
C ALA A 229 1.93 -13.98 -9.74
N VAL A 230 2.37 -15.20 -9.41
CA VAL A 230 2.68 -15.64 -8.05
C VAL A 230 3.86 -14.86 -7.47
N ILE A 231 4.96 -14.72 -8.22
CA ILE A 231 6.11 -13.93 -7.78
C ILE A 231 5.67 -12.48 -7.48
N THR A 232 4.89 -11.86 -8.38
CA THR A 232 4.40 -10.50 -8.18
C THR A 232 3.56 -10.38 -6.90
N THR A 233 2.60 -11.29 -6.70
CA THR A 233 1.73 -11.28 -5.52
C THR A 233 2.50 -11.49 -4.21
N LEU A 234 3.47 -12.41 -4.18
CA LEU A 234 4.29 -12.66 -2.99
C LEU A 234 5.22 -11.48 -2.66
N VAL A 235 5.77 -10.82 -3.67
CA VAL A 235 6.58 -9.61 -3.47
C VAL A 235 5.73 -8.46 -2.93
N LEU A 236 4.52 -8.26 -3.48
CA LEU A 236 3.55 -7.28 -2.94
C LEU A 236 3.21 -7.58 -1.48
N LEU A 237 2.99 -8.84 -1.13
CA LEU A 237 2.77 -9.26 0.27
C LEU A 237 3.97 -8.87 1.14
N GLY A 238 5.19 -9.16 0.70
CA GLY A 238 6.41 -8.78 1.40
C GLY A 238 6.49 -7.28 1.68
N GLN A 239 6.19 -6.45 0.68
CA GLN A 239 6.16 -4.99 0.83
C GLN A 239 5.08 -4.52 1.82
N VAL A 240 3.89 -5.12 1.80
CA VAL A 240 2.82 -4.81 2.77
C VAL A 240 3.27 -5.16 4.19
N LEU A 241 3.91 -6.32 4.39
CA LEU A 241 4.42 -6.73 5.70
C LEU A 241 5.55 -5.81 6.19
N GLU A 242 6.46 -5.43 5.29
CA GLU A 242 7.56 -4.50 5.58
C GLU A 242 7.05 -3.12 6.00
N LEU A 243 6.16 -2.52 5.22
CA LEU A 243 5.57 -1.21 5.51
C LEU A 243 4.73 -1.23 6.79
N LYS A 244 3.95 -2.29 7.01
CA LYS A 244 3.16 -2.46 8.23
C LYS A 244 4.06 -2.56 9.47
N ALA A 245 5.17 -3.29 9.38
CA ALA A 245 6.13 -3.39 10.47
C ALA A 245 6.76 -2.03 10.79
N ARG A 246 7.21 -1.28 9.79
CA ARG A 246 7.78 0.07 9.98
C ARG A 246 6.80 1.09 10.55
N GLY A 247 5.56 1.09 10.06
CA GLY A 247 4.51 1.97 10.56
C GLY A 247 4.23 1.76 12.06
N SER A 248 4.27 0.51 12.52
CA SER A 248 4.05 0.18 13.93
C SER A 248 5.12 0.77 14.87
N THR A 249 6.40 0.68 14.49
CA THR A 249 7.51 1.26 15.28
C THR A 249 7.45 2.78 15.29
N SER A 250 7.16 3.39 14.14
CA SER A 250 7.04 4.85 14.02
C SER A 250 5.90 5.42 14.87
N SER A 251 4.77 4.70 14.95
CA SER A 251 3.63 5.10 15.81
C SER A 251 3.97 5.10 17.30
N ALA A 252 4.80 4.16 17.76
CA ALA A 252 5.23 4.10 19.15
C ALA A 252 6.18 5.27 19.50
N LEU A 253 7.06 5.66 18.58
CA LEU A 253 7.91 6.84 18.73
C LEU A 253 7.08 8.13 18.73
N ARG A 254 6.09 8.26 17.83
CA ARG A 254 5.15 9.40 17.82
C ARG A 254 4.39 9.54 19.13
N ALA A 255 3.88 8.43 19.68
CA ALA A 255 3.19 8.43 20.96
C ALA A 255 4.08 8.93 22.12
N LEU A 256 5.40 8.68 22.06
CA LEU A 256 6.33 9.24 23.05
C LEU A 256 6.57 10.74 22.86
N LEU A 257 6.55 11.23 21.62
CA LEU A 257 6.70 12.66 21.31
C LEU A 257 5.43 13.46 21.65
N GLU A 258 4.24 12.87 21.47
CA GLU A 258 2.95 13.46 21.86
C GLU A 258 2.79 13.64 23.38
N LEU A 259 3.52 12.86 24.18
CA LEU A 259 3.55 13.04 25.65
C LEU A 259 4.27 14.32 26.09
N ALA A 260 5.05 14.96 25.21
CA ALA A 260 5.63 16.26 25.51
C ALA A 260 4.55 17.34 25.32
N PRO A 261 4.12 18.03 26.39
CA PRO A 261 3.06 19.03 26.29
C PRO A 261 3.55 20.21 25.43
N PRO A 262 2.78 20.70 24.46
CA PRO A 262 3.23 21.81 23.60
C PRO A 262 3.32 23.15 24.34
N SER A 263 2.59 23.29 25.44
CA SER A 263 2.48 24.49 26.26
C SER A 263 2.63 24.17 27.75
N ALA A 264 2.99 25.20 28.53
CA ALA A 264 2.94 25.15 29.99
C ALA A 264 2.31 26.44 30.54
N VAL A 265 1.68 26.35 31.70
CA VAL A 265 1.15 27.54 32.40
C VAL A 265 2.25 28.15 33.24
N LYS A 266 2.76 29.31 32.82
CA LYS A 266 3.80 30.06 33.54
C LYS A 266 3.18 31.10 34.46
N ILE A 267 3.69 31.16 35.69
CA ILE A 267 3.30 32.13 36.71
C ILE A 267 4.23 33.34 36.61
N PHE A 268 3.69 34.47 36.17
CA PHE A 268 4.33 35.77 36.23
C PHE A 268 4.15 36.37 37.63
N GLY A 269 5.06 37.27 38.04
CA GLY A 269 5.01 37.90 39.37
C GLY A 269 3.62 38.47 39.67
N SER A 270 3.17 38.35 40.93
CA SER A 270 1.83 38.77 41.41
C SER A 270 0.62 38.03 40.80
N GLY A 271 0.71 36.71 40.61
CA GLY A 271 -0.47 35.85 40.38
C GLY A 271 -1.06 35.89 38.97
N ASP A 272 -0.36 36.51 38.03
CA ASP A 272 -0.71 36.49 36.61
C ASP A 272 -0.22 35.17 35.99
N GLU A 273 -1.15 34.35 35.49
CA GLU A 273 -0.86 33.04 34.90
C GLU A 273 -1.18 33.10 33.40
N ARG A 274 -0.22 32.70 32.56
CA ARG A 274 -0.44 32.62 31.11
C ARG A 274 0.13 31.32 30.56
N GLU A 275 -0.61 30.77 29.61
CA GLU A 275 -0.16 29.65 28.81
C GLU A 275 0.90 30.16 27.83
N VAL A 276 2.07 29.54 27.87
CA VAL A 276 3.20 29.87 27.00
C VAL A 276 3.73 28.58 26.36
N PRO A 277 4.16 28.62 25.10
CA PRO A 277 4.78 27.47 24.46
C PRO A 277 6.14 27.14 25.11
N LEU A 278 6.51 25.86 25.08
CA LEU A 278 7.70 25.35 25.79
C LEU A 278 9.01 26.04 25.40
N ASP A 279 9.12 26.52 24.15
CA ASP A 279 10.28 27.24 23.61
C ASP A 279 10.51 28.61 24.28
N GLN A 280 9.51 29.15 24.97
CA GLN A 280 9.58 30.43 25.69
C GLN A 280 9.88 30.28 27.20
N LEU A 281 10.11 29.04 27.67
CA LEU A 281 10.43 28.76 29.07
C LEU A 281 11.95 28.84 29.34
N ALA A 282 12.31 29.40 30.48
CA ALA A 282 13.68 29.49 30.95
C ALA A 282 13.87 28.76 32.29
N THR A 283 15.10 28.31 32.55
CA THR A 283 15.46 27.70 33.84
C THR A 283 15.22 28.69 34.99
N GLY A 284 14.37 28.31 35.94
CA GLY A 284 13.98 29.14 37.08
C GLY A 284 12.54 29.67 37.03
N ASP A 285 11.82 29.47 35.93
CA ASP A 285 10.40 29.80 35.82
C ASP A 285 9.53 28.97 36.78
N ARG A 286 8.47 29.60 37.31
CA ARG A 286 7.45 28.92 38.12
C ARG A 286 6.29 28.49 37.22
N LEU A 287 5.99 27.21 37.21
CA LEU A 287 4.92 26.62 36.41
C LEU A 287 3.80 26.09 37.30
N ARG A 288 2.57 26.13 36.81
CA ARG A 288 1.43 25.41 37.40
C ARG A 288 1.21 24.12 36.62
N VAL A 289 1.16 23.00 37.33
CA VAL A 289 0.95 21.63 36.80
C VAL A 289 -0.42 21.15 37.24
#